data_AF-A0A350PD81-F1
#
_entry.id   AF-A0A350PD81-F1
#
_cell.length_a   1.000
_cell.length_b   1.000
_cell.length_c   1.000
_cell.angle_alpha   90.00
_cell.angle_beta   90.00
_cell.angle_gamma   90.00
#
_symmetry.space_group_name_H-M   'P 1'
#
loop_
_entity.id
_entity.type
_entity.pdbx_description
1 polymer ?
#
loop_
_entity_poly.entity_id
_entity_poly.type
_entity_poly.pdbx_seq_one_letter_code
_entity_poly.pdbx_strand_id
1 'polypeptide(L)'
;MIPLVIGVMIIVAAFNLIGAVLMMILERTRDIGILKTIGTKSSIIRRIFLFEGLLVSFVGLLFGIGTSLLFSYLQLEFQLIPLSEENYYMSYVPVEPHLFDFLIVTIVTTVLCALASWIPARVAAKTDPLKVICYGR
;
A
#
# COMPACT_ATOMS: atom_id res chain seq x y z
N MET A 1 17.99 7.78 -15.23
CA MET A 1 17.50 8.74 -14.21
C MET A 1 16.11 8.40 -13.71
N ILE A 2 15.11 8.24 -14.58
CA ILE A 2 13.72 7.91 -14.23
C ILE A 2 13.54 6.67 -13.32
N PRO A 3 14.18 5.50 -13.58
CA PRO A 3 13.96 4.31 -12.73
C PRO A 3 14.47 4.49 -11.30
N LEU A 4 15.48 5.34 -11.09
CA LEU A 4 16.03 5.62 -9.76
C LEU A 4 15.04 6.44 -8.93
N VAL A 5 14.41 7.45 -9.54
CA VAL A 5 13.39 8.27 -8.87
C VAL A 5 12.20 7.41 -8.47
N ILE A 6 11.68 6.58 -9.39
CA ILE A 6 10.56 5.66 -9.10
C ILE A 6 10.93 4.70 -7.97
N GLY A 7 12.14 4.12 -8.00
CA GLY A 7 12.61 3.22 -6.95
C GLY A 7 12.61 3.87 -5.56
N VAL A 8 13.12 5.10 -5.44
CA VAL A 8 13.12 5.83 -4.18
C VAL A 8 11.69 6.13 -3.70
N MET A 9 10.79 6.53 -4.60
CA MET A 9 9.38 6.79 -4.25
C MET A 9 8.68 5.54 -3.70
N ILE A 10 8.93 4.37 -4.31
CA ILE A 10 8.38 3.08 -3.82
C ILE A 10 8.90 2.78 -2.42
N ILE A 11 10.19 3.01 -2.15
CA ILE A 11 10.78 2.81 -0.82
C ILE A 11 10.12 3.74 0.20
N VAL A 12 9.98 5.03 -0.11
CA VAL A 12 9.33 6.01 0.77
C VAL A 12 7.88 5.63 1.06
N ALA A 13 7.13 5.20 0.04
CA ALA A 13 5.76 4.72 0.19
C ALA A 13 5.67 3.48 1.10
N ALA A 14 6.57 2.51 0.94
CA ALA A 14 6.62 1.32 1.78
C ALA A 14 6.89 1.67 3.26
N PHE A 15 7.83 2.58 3.54
CA PHE A 15 8.09 3.06 4.90
C PHE A 15 6.88 3.79 5.49
N ASN A 16 6.19 4.62 4.70
CA ASN A 16 4.99 5.30 5.15
C ASN A 16 3.88 4.32 5.52
N LEU A 17 3.66 3.29 4.69
CA LEU A 17 2.68 2.23 4.96
C LEU A 17 3.03 1.47 6.25
N ILE A 18 4.29 1.07 6.42
CA ILE A 18 4.75 0.41 7.66
C ILE A 18 4.49 1.30 8.87
N GLY A 19 4.85 2.59 8.79
CA GLY A 19 4.64 3.56 9.86
C GLY A 19 3.16 3.74 10.22
N ALA A 20 2.29 3.87 9.22
CA ALA A 20 0.85 4.01 9.42
C ALA A 20 0.24 2.77 10.10
N VAL A 21 0.57 1.57 9.63
CA VAL A 21 0.06 0.31 10.23
C VAL A 21 0.63 0.10 11.63
N LEU A 22 1.90 0.45 11.88
CA LEU A 22 2.48 0.40 13.22
C LEU A 22 1.78 1.37 14.18
N MET A 23 1.51 2.60 13.76
CA MET A 23 0.79 3.57 14.58
C MET A 23 -0.63 3.08 14.92
N MET A 24 -1.33 2.51 13.94
CA MET A 24 -2.63 1.88 14.16
C MET A 24 -2.57 0.75 15.19
N ILE A 25 -1.51 -0.08 15.17
CA ILE A 25 -1.30 -1.11 16.20
C ILE A 25 -1.13 -0.47 17.58
N LEU A 26 -0.31 0.58 17.68
CA LEU A 26 -0.03 1.25 18.94
C LEU A 26 -1.29 1.82 19.57
N GLU A 27 -2.15 2.48 18.79
CA GLU A 27 -3.45 2.99 19.23
C GLU A 27 -4.39 1.88 19.72
N ARG A 28 -4.36 0.72 19.06
CA ARG A 28 -5.20 -0.45 19.38
C ARG A 28 -4.56 -1.44 20.33
N THR A 29 -3.39 -1.13 20.92
CA THR A 29 -2.66 -2.06 21.78
C THR A 29 -3.49 -2.51 22.98
N ARG A 30 -4.28 -1.61 23.59
CA ARG A 30 -5.17 -1.92 24.72
C ARG A 30 -6.23 -2.97 24.37
N ASP A 31 -6.88 -2.81 23.22
CA ASP A 31 -7.89 -3.74 22.71
C ASP A 31 -7.28 -5.13 22.45
N ILE A 32 -6.07 -5.17 21.87
CA ILE A 32 -5.31 -6.41 21.65
C ILE A 32 -4.97 -7.10 22.98
N GLY A 33 -4.60 -6.32 24.00
CA GLY A 33 -4.35 -6.81 25.35
C GLY A 33 -5.58 -7.50 25.96
N ILE A 34 -6.75 -6.88 25.87
CA ILE A 34 -8.03 -7.44 26.35
C ILE A 34 -8.39 -8.72 25.59
N LEU A 35 -8.22 -8.75 24.27
CA LEU A 35 -8.46 -9.95 23.48
C LEU A 35 -7.54 -11.11 23.89
N LYS A 36 -6.26 -10.82 24.17
CA LYS A 36 -5.32 -11.84 24.66
C LYS A 36 -5.69 -12.36 26.06
N THR A 37 -6.20 -11.52 26.97
CA THR A 37 -6.60 -11.99 28.31
C THR A 37 -7.84 -12.88 28.29
N ILE A 38 -8.73 -12.69 27.31
CA ILE A 38 -9.90 -13.57 27.08
C ILE A 38 -9.49 -14.89 26.35
N GLY A 39 -8.20 -15.07 26.04
CA GLY A 39 -7.66 -16.31 25.46
C GLY A 39 -7.49 -16.31 23.95
N THR A 40 -7.54 -15.14 23.29
CA THR A 40 -7.34 -15.05 21.84
C THR A 40 -5.92 -15.44 21.45
N LYS A 41 -5.79 -16.36 20.49
CA LYS A 41 -4.49 -16.80 19.96
C LYS A 41 -3.82 -15.66 19.19
N SER A 42 -2.51 -15.50 19.37
CA SER A 42 -1.68 -14.53 18.64
C SER A 42 -1.72 -14.71 17.11
N SER A 43 -2.11 -15.89 16.62
CA SER A 43 -2.35 -16.15 15.20
C SER A 43 -3.55 -15.40 14.62
N ILE A 44 -4.61 -15.17 15.43
CA ILE A 44 -5.80 -14.42 15.02
C ILE A 44 -5.45 -12.95 14.89
N ILE A 45 -4.73 -12.40 15.87
CA ILE A 45 -4.23 -11.03 15.85
C ILE A 45 -3.36 -10.80 14.60
N ARG A 46 -2.45 -11.72 14.30
CA ARG A 46 -1.64 -11.65 13.07
C ARG A 46 -2.48 -11.66 11.79
N ARG A 47 -3.55 -12.45 11.73
CA ARG A 47 -4.45 -12.48 10.57
C ARG A 47 -5.18 -11.16 10.38
N ILE A 48 -5.64 -10.53 11.46
CA ILE A 48 -6.34 -9.23 11.39
C ILE A 48 -5.43 -8.19 10.72
N PHE A 49 -4.18 -8.07 11.16
CA PHE A 49 -3.24 -7.11 10.56
C PHE A 49 -2.83 -7.44 9.12
N LEU A 50 -2.77 -8.72 8.77
CA LEU A 50 -2.56 -9.13 7.37
C LEU A 50 -3.77 -8.74 6.50
N PHE A 51 -4.99 -8.92 7.01
CA PHE A 51 -6.21 -8.50 6.32
C PHE A 51 -6.30 -6.98 6.18
N GLU A 52 -5.86 -6.23 7.20
CA GLU A 52 -5.78 -4.77 7.13
C GLU A 52 -4.85 -4.32 5.99
N GLY A 53 -3.66 -4.90 5.91
CA GLY A 53 -2.71 -4.63 4.82
C GLY A 53 -3.28 -4.96 3.44
N LEU A 54 -4.00 -6.07 3.32
CA LEU A 54 -4.68 -6.46 2.09
C LEU A 54 -5.79 -5.47 1.72
N LEU A 55 -6.61 -5.04 2.69
CA LEU A 55 -7.67 -4.06 2.47
C LEU A 55 -7.09 -2.73 1.99
N VAL A 56 -6.02 -2.24 2.63
CA VAL A 56 -5.32 -1.02 2.20
C VAL A 56 -4.82 -1.17 0.76
N SER A 57 -4.20 -2.31 0.43
CA SER A 57 -3.72 -2.56 -0.94
C SER A 57 -4.85 -2.60 -1.96
N PHE A 58 -5.99 -3.21 -1.61
CA PHE A 58 -7.13 -3.35 -2.50
C PHE A 58 -7.78 -2.00 -2.79
N VAL A 59 -8.00 -1.19 -1.75
CA VAL A 59 -8.51 0.18 -1.91
C VAL A 59 -7.54 1.03 -2.71
N GLY A 60 -6.23 0.96 -2.40
CA GLY A 60 -5.20 1.66 -3.16
C GLY A 60 -5.16 1.27 -4.64
N LEU A 61 -5.34 -0.02 -4.95
CA LEU A 61 -5.40 -0.51 -6.33
C LEU A 61 -6.64 -0.03 -7.08
N LEU A 62 -7.82 -0.04 -6.44
CA LEU A 62 -9.04 0.49 -7.04
C LEU A 62 -8.88 1.97 -7.41
N PHE A 63 -8.34 2.79 -6.50
CA PHE A 63 -8.06 4.18 -6.78
C PHE A 63 -6.96 4.38 -7.82
N GLY A 64 -5.87 3.60 -7.75
CA GLY A 64 -4.75 3.68 -8.70
C GLY A 64 -5.16 3.33 -10.13
N ILE A 65 -5.87 2.23 -10.32
CA ILE A 65 -6.36 1.81 -11.64
C ILE A 65 -7.42 2.79 -12.15
N GLY A 66 -8.36 3.19 -11.29
CA GLY A 66 -9.41 4.15 -11.65
C GLY A 66 -8.85 5.50 -12.09
N THR A 67 -7.89 6.05 -11.34
CA THR A 67 -7.22 7.30 -11.71
C THR A 67 -6.35 7.15 -12.94
N SER A 68 -5.62 6.03 -13.11
CA SER A 68 -4.81 5.76 -14.30
C SER A 68 -5.67 5.71 -15.57
N LEU A 69 -6.79 5.00 -15.54
CA LEU A 69 -7.71 4.91 -16.68
C LEU A 69 -8.36 6.26 -17.00
N LEU A 70 -8.79 7.00 -15.97
CA LEU A 70 -9.32 8.35 -16.15
C LEU A 70 -8.30 9.28 -16.81
N PHE A 71 -7.04 9.21 -16.36
CA PHE A 71 -5.96 10.02 -16.92
C PHE A 71 -5.62 9.62 -18.37
N SER A 72 -5.61 8.31 -18.66
CA SER A 72 -5.42 7.79 -20.02
C SER A 72 -6.53 8.26 -20.95
N TYR A 73 -7.77 8.25 -20.50
CA TYR A 73 -8.92 8.71 -21.28
C TYR A 73 -8.83 10.22 -21.57
N LEU A 74 -8.56 11.04 -20.53
CA LEU A 74 -8.38 12.48 -20.69
C LEU A 74 -7.20 12.83 -21.61
N GLN A 75 -6.11 12.07 -21.57
CA GLN A 75 -4.96 12.30 -22.44
C GLN A 75 -5.28 12.02 -23.91
N LEU A 76 -6.10 11.00 -24.20
CA LEU A 76 -6.52 10.66 -25.56
C LEU A 76 -7.50 11.68 -26.14
N GLU A 77 -8.43 12.19 -25.31
CA GLU A 77 -9.49 13.10 -25.78
C GLU A 77 -9.05 14.57 -25.81
N PHE A 78 -8.24 15.03 -24.84
CA PHE A 78 -7.86 16.44 -24.71
C PHE A 78 -6.42 16.75 -25.11
N GLN A 79 -5.58 15.74 -25.41
CA GLN A 79 -4.16 15.91 -25.79
C GLN A 79 -3.41 16.92 -24.88
N LEU A 80 -3.65 16.84 -23.57
CA LEU A 80 -3.24 17.83 -22.55
C LEU A 80 -1.72 18.06 -22.47
N ILE A 81 -0.92 17.13 -23.00
CA ILE A 81 0.54 17.20 -23.04
C ILE A 81 0.96 17.23 -24.52
N PRO A 82 1.01 18.41 -25.16
CA PRO A 82 1.57 18.54 -26.49
C PRO A 82 3.08 18.27 -26.43
N LEU A 83 3.57 17.35 -27.26
CA LEU A 83 5.00 17.17 -27.47
C LEU A 83 5.47 18.16 -28.53
N SER A 84 6.50 18.93 -28.21
CA SER A 84 7.20 19.76 -29.20
C SER A 84 7.79 18.84 -30.26
N GLU A 85 7.29 18.90 -31.49
CA GLU A 85 7.66 18.03 -32.63
C GLU A 85 9.18 18.03 -32.91
N GLU A 86 9.90 19.03 -32.42
CA GLU A 86 11.35 19.24 -32.59
C GLU A 86 12.23 18.19 -31.88
N ASN A 87 11.73 17.44 -30.88
CA ASN A 87 12.55 16.46 -30.14
C ASN A 87 12.01 15.01 -30.13
N TYR A 88 10.77 14.75 -30.55
CA TYR A 88 10.14 13.43 -30.33
C TYR A 88 9.48 12.76 -31.55
N TYR A 89 9.53 13.34 -32.76
CA TYR A 89 8.96 12.76 -34.00
C TYR A 89 7.50 12.23 -33.90
N MET A 90 6.76 12.61 -32.85
CA MET A 90 5.40 12.17 -32.52
C MET A 90 4.65 13.33 -31.88
N SER A 91 3.50 13.73 -32.46
CA SER A 91 2.71 14.89 -31.99
C SER A 91 1.92 14.62 -30.69
N TYR A 92 1.89 13.39 -30.19
CA TYR A 92 1.26 13.01 -28.92
C TYR A 92 1.96 11.80 -28.29
N VAL A 93 1.89 11.64 -26.95
CA VAL A 93 2.34 10.43 -26.27
C VAL A 93 1.29 9.35 -26.56
N PRO A 94 1.60 8.29 -27.33
CA PRO A 94 0.66 7.19 -27.50
C PRO A 94 0.52 6.47 -26.16
N VAL A 95 -0.60 6.67 -25.49
CA VAL A 95 -0.97 5.90 -24.30
C VAL A 95 -1.79 4.71 -24.77
N GLU A 96 -1.14 3.56 -24.91
CA GLU A 96 -1.80 2.28 -25.19
C GLU A 96 -1.92 1.50 -23.88
N PRO A 97 -3.08 1.57 -23.19
CA PRO A 97 -3.29 0.81 -21.96
C PRO A 97 -3.33 -0.69 -22.27
N HIS A 98 -2.22 -1.38 -22.03
CA HIS A 98 -2.18 -2.84 -22.13
C HIS A 98 -2.68 -3.48 -20.84
N LEU A 99 -3.67 -4.39 -20.97
CA LEU A 99 -4.21 -5.17 -19.84
C LEU A 99 -3.11 -5.90 -19.04
N PHE A 100 -2.05 -6.33 -19.72
CA PHE A 100 -0.96 -7.09 -19.11
C PHE A 100 -0.17 -6.26 -18.08
N ASP A 101 0.02 -4.97 -18.35
CA ASP A 101 0.73 -4.06 -17.44
C ASP A 101 -0.09 -3.81 -16.17
N PHE A 102 -1.40 -3.61 -16.31
CA PHE A 102 -2.30 -3.50 -15.17
C PHE A 102 -2.27 -4.75 -14.28
N LEU A 103 -2.22 -5.93 -14.89
CA LEU A 103 -2.18 -7.20 -14.17
C LEU A 103 -0.86 -7.39 -13.41
N ILE A 104 0.28 -7.08 -14.05
CA ILE A 104 1.61 -7.10 -13.41
C ILE A 104 1.65 -6.11 -12.24
N VAL A 105 1.25 -4.85 -12.46
CA VAL A 105 1.27 -3.81 -11.43
C VAL A 105 0.39 -4.20 -10.24
N THR A 106 -0.78 -4.78 -10.51
CA THR A 106 -1.68 -5.27 -9.46
C THR A 106 -1.00 -6.33 -8.60
N ILE A 107 -0.44 -7.37 -9.22
CA ILE A 107 0.23 -8.46 -8.50
C ILE A 107 1.43 -7.93 -7.70
N VAL A 108 2.29 -7.13 -8.33
CA VAL A 108 3.49 -6.57 -7.69
C VAL A 108 3.13 -5.69 -6.50
N THR A 109 2.13 -4.82 -6.65
CA THR A 109 1.68 -3.91 -5.58
C THR A 109 1.07 -4.67 -4.41
N THR A 110 0.22 -5.68 -4.69
CA THR A 110 -0.35 -6.53 -3.63
C THR A 110 0.75 -7.28 -2.88
N VAL A 111 1.73 -7.86 -3.59
CA VAL A 111 2.85 -8.56 -2.96
C VAL A 111 3.69 -7.60 -2.10
N LEU A 112 4.02 -6.42 -2.61
CA LEU A 112 4.78 -5.41 -1.86
C LEU A 112 4.05 -4.94 -0.60
N CYS A 113 2.75 -4.65 -0.71
CA CYS A 113 1.93 -4.27 0.45
C CYS A 113 1.84 -5.41 1.47
N ALA A 114 1.61 -6.65 1.02
CA ALA A 114 1.55 -7.80 1.90
C ALA A 114 2.88 -8.03 2.65
N LEU A 115 4.02 -7.86 1.98
CA LEU A 115 5.35 -7.93 2.59
C LEU A 115 5.58 -6.79 3.58
N ALA A 116 5.21 -5.56 3.22
CA ALA A 116 5.32 -4.40 4.09
C ALA A 116 4.47 -4.57 5.37
N SER A 117 3.24 -5.06 5.24
CA SER A 117 2.34 -5.35 6.37
C SER A 117 2.75 -6.57 7.20
N TRP A 118 3.65 -7.41 6.71
CA TRP A 118 4.11 -8.57 7.48
C TRP A 118 4.97 -8.18 8.69
N ILE A 119 5.79 -7.12 8.55
CA ILE A 119 6.60 -6.57 9.64
C ILE A 119 5.73 -6.17 10.84
N PRO A 120 4.74 -5.25 10.70
CA PRO A 120 3.87 -4.85 11.80
C PRO A 120 3.03 -6.01 12.33
N ALA A 121 2.57 -6.93 11.46
CA ALA A 121 1.82 -8.11 11.91
C ALA A 121 2.63 -9.01 12.86
N ARG A 122 3.95 -9.12 12.65
CA ARG A 122 4.85 -9.83 13.58
C ARG A 122 5.05 -9.05 14.88
N VAL A 123 5.20 -7.73 14.81
CA VAL A 123 5.33 -6.85 15.98
C VAL A 123 4.08 -6.96 16.86
N ALA A 124 2.89 -6.86 16.27
CA ALA A 124 1.60 -6.97 16.98
C ALA A 124 1.36 -8.36 17.62
N ALA A 125 1.85 -9.43 17.01
CA ALA A 125 1.74 -10.76 17.58
C ALA A 125 2.61 -10.92 18.84
N LYS A 126 3.78 -10.27 18.86
CA LYS A 126 4.76 -10.33 19.96
C LYS A 126 4.50 -9.33 21.08
N THR A 127 3.55 -8.40 20.94
CA THR A 127 3.22 -7.46 22.01
C THR A 127 2.72 -8.19 23.25
N ASP A 128 3.40 -7.98 24.37
CA ASP A 128 3.17 -8.66 25.64
C ASP A 128 1.97 -8.01 26.37
N PRO A 129 0.86 -8.73 26.59
CA PRO A 129 -0.36 -8.19 27.21
C PRO A 129 -0.12 -7.60 28.61
N LEU A 130 0.89 -8.08 29.35
CA LEU A 130 1.20 -7.58 30.69
C LEU A 130 1.77 -6.15 30.68
N LYS A 131 2.57 -5.80 29.65
CA LYS A 131 3.07 -4.42 29.48
C LYS A 131 1.95 -3.44 29.14
N VAL A 132 0.93 -3.90 28.42
CA VAL A 132 -0.19 -3.05 27.97
C VAL A 132 -1.08 -2.63 29.14
N ILE A 133 -1.34 -3.54 30.07
CA ILE A 133 -2.19 -3.26 31.25
C ILE A 133 -1.47 -2.31 32.22
N CYS A 134 -0.14 -2.42 32.35
CA CYS A 134 0.65 -1.53 33.20
C CYS A 134 0.89 -0.12 32.61
N TYR A 135 0.78 0.08 31.29
CA TYR A 135 0.96 1.39 30.64
C TYR A 135 -0.28 2.30 30.73
N GLY A 136 -1.36 1.82 31.37
CA GLY A 136 -2.53 2.63 31.71
C GLY A 136 -2.35 3.54 32.94
N ARG A 137 -1.10 3.90 33.27
CA ARG A 137 -0.76 4.94 34.27
C ARG A 137 0.05 6.04 33.61
#